data_AF-A0A2E4YCB9-F1
#
_entry.id   AF-A0A2E4YCB9-F1
#
_cell.length_a   1.000
_cell.length_b   1.000
_cell.length_c   1.000
_cell.angle_alpha   90.00
_cell.angle_beta   90.00
_cell.angle_gamma   90.00
#
_symmetry.space_group_name_H-M   'P 1'
#
loop_
_entity.id
_entity.type
_entity.pdbx_description
1 polymer ?
#
loop_
_entity_poly.entity_id
_entity_poly.type
_entity_poly.pdbx_seq_one_letter_code
_entity_poly.pdbx_strand_id
1 'polypeptide(L)'
;MALVWDGTRFVTEGGSDTGESDSEQPLTESQQVVAILDLKSDQPPPLPIDSKHALSTATAVLHYVTRLSSDKRTHAHQLALRTSLEPFATVRDWIRKQYFSGRKEATIKAALCWALNPNRTQPWICKKAAVRPSQATVAKGLALHLRMHPFTRSEVQHEFSAYQNWIVERDRRVGTLVPRRNGRTLDAAVALVELQRNA
;
A
#
# COMPACT_ATOMS: atom_id res chain seq x y z
N MET A 1 10.22 16.64 -9.25
CA MET A 1 9.62 15.41 -9.81
C MET A 1 10.70 14.33 -9.86
N ALA A 2 10.46 13.15 -9.30
CA ALA A 2 11.39 12.03 -9.35
C ALA A 2 10.86 10.96 -10.32
N LEU A 3 11.72 10.45 -11.19
CA LEU A 3 11.42 9.31 -12.04
C LEU A 3 11.82 8.04 -11.30
N VAL A 4 10.88 7.11 -11.20
CA VAL A 4 11.12 5.80 -10.59
C VAL A 4 11.03 4.76 -11.69
N TRP A 5 12.05 3.92 -11.81
CA TRP A 5 12.00 2.77 -12.71
C TRP A 5 11.10 1.70 -12.11
N ASP A 6 10.05 1.29 -12.84
CA ASP A 6 9.15 0.22 -12.39
C ASP A 6 9.54 -1.16 -12.94
N GLY A 7 10.59 -1.20 -13.78
CA GLY A 7 11.01 -2.40 -14.51
C GLY A 7 10.70 -2.39 -16.01
N THR A 8 9.73 -1.58 -16.43
CA THR A 8 9.27 -1.46 -17.82
C THR A 8 9.40 -0.04 -18.37
N ARG A 9 9.21 0.96 -17.52
CA ARG A 9 9.28 2.38 -17.87
C ARG A 9 9.68 3.23 -16.66
N PHE A 10 10.11 4.45 -16.96
CA PHE A 10 10.18 5.48 -15.94
C PHE A 10 8.77 6.02 -15.68
N VAL A 11 8.29 5.85 -14.46
CA VAL A 11 6.99 6.37 -14.01
C VAL A 11 7.24 7.70 -13.30
N THR A 12 6.47 8.72 -13.68
CA THR A 12 6.43 10.01 -12.98
C THR A 12 5.58 9.87 -11.73
N GLU A 13 6.19 9.98 -10.54
CA GLU A 13 5.42 10.07 -9.30
C GLU A 13 5.05 11.54 -9.00
N GLY A 14 3.78 11.76 -8.62
CA GLY A 14 3.26 13.07 -8.24
C GLY A 14 4.01 13.63 -7.04
N GLY A 15 4.80 14.68 -7.28
CA GLY A 15 5.76 15.21 -6.31
C GLY A 15 5.13 16.09 -5.23
N SER A 16 5.61 15.90 -4.00
CA SER A 16 5.72 16.98 -3.00
C SER A 16 7.05 17.69 -3.24
N ASP A 17 7.11 19.02 -3.07
CA ASP A 17 8.29 19.90 -3.26
C ASP A 17 9.48 19.65 -2.29
N THR A 18 9.60 18.44 -1.74
CA THR A 18 10.73 18.02 -0.92
C THR A 18 11.60 17.06 -1.72
N GLY A 19 12.89 17.36 -1.87
CA GLY A 19 13.88 16.59 -2.65
C GLY A 19 14.17 15.15 -2.18
N GLU A 20 13.26 14.53 -1.44
CA GLU A 20 13.32 13.11 -1.07
C GLU A 20 12.67 12.27 -2.17
N SER A 21 13.40 11.30 -2.73
CA SER A 21 12.83 10.33 -3.68
C SER A 21 11.61 9.65 -3.05
N ASP A 22 10.49 9.73 -3.76
CA ASP A 22 9.18 9.28 -3.30
C ASP A 22 9.00 7.75 -3.30
N SER A 23 9.98 7.02 -3.85
CA SER A 23 10.05 5.56 -3.79
C SER A 23 11.49 5.06 -3.66
N GLU A 24 11.66 3.86 -3.12
CA GLU A 24 12.90 3.09 -3.20
C GLU A 24 13.16 2.65 -4.64
N GLN A 25 14.41 2.73 -5.07
CA GLN A 25 14.81 2.23 -6.38
C GLN A 25 14.77 0.70 -6.36
N PRO A 26 14.24 0.06 -7.42
CA PRO A 26 14.26 -1.39 -7.50
C PRO A 26 15.70 -1.91 -7.62
N LEU A 27 15.90 -3.16 -7.23
CA LEU A 27 17.17 -3.85 -7.45
C LEU A 27 17.38 -4.12 -8.93
N THR A 28 18.63 -4.08 -9.38
CA THR A 28 19.03 -4.65 -10.67
C THR A 28 18.85 -6.17 -10.65
N GLU A 29 18.85 -6.81 -11.82
CA GLU A 29 18.72 -8.27 -11.93
C GLU A 29 19.74 -9.01 -11.06
N SER A 30 21.03 -8.63 -11.15
CA SER A 30 22.10 -9.26 -10.36
C SER A 30 21.91 -9.05 -8.86
N GLN A 31 21.49 -7.85 -8.44
CA GLN A 31 21.18 -7.56 -7.05
C GLN A 31 19.98 -8.37 -6.54
N GLN A 32 18.96 -8.58 -7.38
CA GLN A 32 17.79 -9.39 -7.04
C GLN A 32 18.21 -10.84 -6.78
N VAL A 33 19.06 -11.42 -7.63
CA VAL A 33 19.58 -12.78 -7.44
C VAL A 33 20.37 -12.89 -6.13
N VAL A 34 21.25 -11.93 -5.84
CA VAL A 34 22.00 -11.90 -4.57
C VAL A 34 21.05 -11.81 -3.39
N ALA A 35 20.03 -10.94 -3.45
CA ALA A 35 19.06 -10.77 -2.37
C ALA A 35 18.19 -12.02 -2.14
N ILE A 36 17.86 -12.77 -3.20
CA ILE A 36 17.14 -14.05 -3.10
C ILE A 36 18.00 -15.11 -2.40
N LEU A 37 19.31 -15.16 -2.73
CA LEU A 37 20.23 -16.17 -2.22
C LEU A 37 20.79 -15.84 -0.83
N ASP A 38 20.72 -14.58 -0.39
CA ASP A 38 21.18 -14.17 0.94
C ASP A 38 20.18 -14.58 2.04
N LEU A 39 20.25 -15.86 2.41
CA LEU A 39 19.44 -16.43 3.47
C LEU A 39 19.82 -15.94 4.87
N LYS A 40 20.88 -15.13 5.03
CA LYS A 40 21.33 -14.60 6.33
C LYS A 40 20.90 -13.16 6.57
N SER A 41 20.67 -12.38 5.52
CA SER A 41 20.21 -10.98 5.56
C SER A 41 19.18 -10.69 6.66
N ASP A 42 19.33 -9.57 7.36
CA ASP A 42 18.36 -9.08 8.36
C ASP A 42 17.06 -8.55 7.73
N GLN A 43 16.96 -8.53 6.40
CA GLN A 43 15.79 -8.05 5.67
C GLN A 43 15.44 -8.97 4.50
N PRO A 44 14.14 -9.21 4.24
CA PRO A 44 13.73 -10.03 3.10
C PRO A 44 13.92 -9.27 1.77
N PRO A 45 14.14 -9.98 0.65
CA PRO A 45 14.37 -9.36 -0.65
C PRO A 45 13.15 -8.59 -1.16
N PRO A 46 13.32 -7.37 -1.71
CA PRO A 46 12.21 -6.55 -2.21
C PRO A 46 11.50 -7.20 -3.41
N LEU A 47 10.33 -6.66 -3.77
CA LEU A 47 9.58 -7.12 -4.95
C LEU A 47 10.47 -7.05 -6.22
N PRO A 48 10.50 -8.12 -7.03
CA PRO A 48 11.33 -8.15 -8.23
C PRO A 48 10.71 -7.31 -9.35
N ILE A 49 11.56 -6.80 -10.23
CA ILE A 49 11.14 -6.22 -11.51
C ILE A 49 10.59 -7.33 -12.42
N ASP A 50 11.40 -8.38 -12.64
CA ASP A 50 11.09 -9.41 -13.62
C ASP A 50 10.25 -10.55 -13.04
N SER A 51 9.27 -10.99 -13.81
CA SER A 51 8.40 -12.12 -13.44
C SER A 51 9.17 -13.43 -13.20
N LYS A 52 10.29 -13.63 -13.90
CA LYS A 52 11.17 -14.81 -13.71
C LYS A 52 11.71 -14.95 -12.28
N HIS A 53 11.79 -13.85 -11.53
CA HIS A 53 12.26 -13.84 -10.15
C HIS A 53 11.12 -13.83 -9.11
N ALA A 54 9.86 -13.69 -9.53
CA ALA A 54 8.72 -13.51 -8.64
C ALA A 54 8.55 -14.68 -7.65
N LEU A 55 8.55 -15.91 -8.15
CA LEU A 55 8.40 -17.10 -7.31
C LEU A 55 9.56 -17.28 -6.33
N SER A 56 10.81 -17.15 -6.81
CA SER A 56 11.99 -17.29 -5.97
C SER A 56 12.06 -16.21 -4.89
N THR A 57 11.69 -14.97 -5.23
CA THR A 57 11.61 -13.86 -4.27
C THR A 57 10.54 -14.12 -3.21
N ALA A 58 9.33 -14.53 -3.62
CA ALA A 58 8.24 -14.87 -2.72
C ALA A 58 8.64 -15.98 -1.72
N THR A 59 9.31 -17.01 -2.23
CA THR A 59 9.83 -18.12 -1.43
C THR A 59 10.90 -17.65 -0.45
N ALA A 60 11.82 -16.78 -0.88
CA ALA A 60 12.85 -16.21 -0.01
C ALA A 60 12.25 -15.33 1.11
N VAL A 61 11.21 -14.55 0.81
CA VAL A 61 10.46 -13.78 1.82
C VAL A 61 9.78 -14.71 2.82
N LEU A 62 9.12 -15.77 2.34
CA LEU A 62 8.49 -16.76 3.22
C LEU A 62 9.53 -17.43 4.13
N HIS A 63 10.65 -17.89 3.56
CA HIS A 63 11.76 -18.49 4.30
C HIS A 63 12.33 -17.52 5.35
N TYR A 64 12.50 -16.25 4.98
CA TYR A 64 12.95 -15.21 5.91
C TYR A 64 12.02 -15.09 7.13
N VAL A 65 10.70 -15.14 6.93
CA VAL A 65 9.75 -14.98 8.05
C VAL A 65 9.64 -16.27 8.88
N THR A 66 9.71 -17.44 8.25
CA THR A 66 9.61 -18.73 8.96
C THR A 66 10.87 -19.09 9.74
N ARG A 67 12.07 -18.74 9.25
CA ARG A 67 13.35 -19.01 9.96
C ARG A 67 13.49 -18.25 11.29
N LEU A 68 12.77 -17.15 11.47
CA LEU A 68 12.81 -16.39 12.72
C LEU A 68 12.19 -17.22 13.84
N SER A 69 12.90 -17.35 14.96
CA SER A 69 12.39 -17.96 16.18
C SER A 69 11.25 -17.12 16.79
N SER A 70 10.39 -17.75 17.59
CA SER A 70 9.16 -17.12 18.11
C SER A 70 9.43 -15.84 18.92
N ASP A 71 10.52 -15.81 19.67
CA ASP A 71 11.04 -14.68 20.46
C ASP A 71 11.52 -13.51 19.59
N LYS A 72 12.01 -13.78 18.37
CA LYS A 72 12.46 -12.75 17.42
C LYS A 72 11.36 -12.27 16.46
N ARG A 73 10.20 -12.93 16.45
CA ARG A 73 9.08 -12.56 15.58
C ARG A 73 8.34 -11.34 16.11
N THR A 74 8.49 -10.23 15.41
CA THR A 74 7.61 -9.06 15.58
C THR A 74 6.15 -9.41 15.30
N HIS A 75 5.22 -8.55 15.76
CA HIS A 75 3.80 -8.70 15.48
C HIS A 75 3.48 -8.73 13.97
N ALA A 76 4.25 -8.01 13.15
CA ALA A 76 4.09 -8.02 11.69
C ALA A 76 4.46 -9.39 11.10
N HIS A 77 5.52 -10.05 11.59
CA HIS A 77 5.89 -11.40 11.18
C HIS A 77 4.80 -12.41 11.55
N GLN A 78 4.28 -12.33 12.78
CA GLN A 78 3.21 -13.21 13.24
C GLN A 78 1.93 -13.01 12.43
N LEU A 79 1.57 -11.77 12.11
CA LEU A 79 0.41 -11.46 11.28
C LEU A 79 0.56 -12.04 9.87
N ALA A 80 1.74 -11.90 9.25
CA ALA A 80 1.99 -12.42 7.91
C ALA A 80 1.82 -13.95 7.87
N LEU A 81 2.36 -14.67 8.87
CA LEU A 81 2.24 -16.14 8.97
C LEU A 81 0.83 -16.63 9.32
N ARG A 82 0.06 -15.85 10.08
CA ARG A 82 -1.34 -16.19 10.43
C ARG A 82 -2.32 -15.90 9.30
N THR A 83 -1.93 -15.04 8.36
CA THR A 83 -2.77 -14.74 7.21
C THR A 83 -2.65 -15.89 6.22
N SER A 84 -3.79 -16.41 5.76
CA SER A 84 -3.81 -17.58 4.88
C SER A 84 -3.12 -17.27 3.55
N LEU A 85 -2.13 -18.08 3.20
CA LEU A 85 -1.45 -18.07 1.90
C LEU A 85 -2.30 -18.78 0.85
N GLU A 86 -3.53 -18.29 0.63
CA GLU A 86 -4.34 -18.71 -0.51
C GLU A 86 -3.63 -18.30 -1.83
N PRO A 87 -3.71 -19.10 -2.89
CA PRO A 87 -3.16 -18.73 -4.18
C PRO A 87 -3.97 -17.57 -4.77
N PHE A 88 -3.40 -16.37 -4.77
CA PHE A 88 -3.98 -15.22 -5.47
C PHE A 88 -3.39 -15.13 -6.88
N ALA A 89 -4.25 -15.13 -7.88
CA ALA A 89 -3.84 -14.96 -9.27
C ALA A 89 -3.33 -13.55 -9.56
N THR A 90 -3.87 -12.53 -8.86
CA THR A 90 -3.51 -11.13 -9.06
C THR A 90 -3.41 -10.37 -7.74
N VAL A 91 -2.67 -9.25 -7.75
CA VAL A 91 -2.64 -8.29 -6.63
C VAL A 91 -4.05 -7.77 -6.31
N ARG A 92 -4.92 -7.64 -7.32
CA ARG A 92 -6.30 -7.22 -7.15
C ARG A 92 -7.13 -8.22 -6.34
N ASP A 93 -6.95 -9.51 -6.57
CA ASP A 93 -7.65 -10.56 -5.81
C ASP A 93 -7.18 -10.57 -4.36
N TRP A 94 -5.88 -10.37 -4.15
CA TRP A 94 -5.33 -10.15 -2.81
C TRP A 94 -5.98 -8.94 -2.12
N ILE A 95 -6.06 -7.78 -2.80
CA ILE A 95 -6.70 -6.56 -2.26
C ILE A 95 -8.17 -6.83 -1.88
N ARG A 96 -8.92 -7.47 -2.78
CA ARG A 96 -10.33 -7.83 -2.54
C ARG A 96 -10.47 -8.71 -1.31
N LYS A 97 -9.66 -9.75 -1.17
CA LYS A 97 -9.68 -10.63 0.00
C LYS A 97 -9.43 -9.86 1.29
N GLN A 98 -8.44 -8.97 1.31
CA GLN A 98 -8.16 -8.16 2.50
C GLN A 98 -9.33 -7.23 2.84
N TYR A 99 -9.93 -6.61 1.83
CA TYR A 99 -11.10 -5.75 2.01
C TYR A 99 -12.30 -6.51 2.58
N PHE A 100 -12.64 -7.68 2.01
CA PHE A 100 -13.74 -8.53 2.51
C PHE A 100 -13.46 -9.11 3.90
N SER A 101 -12.19 -9.24 4.28
CA SER A 101 -11.78 -9.63 5.64
C SER A 101 -11.88 -8.47 6.65
N GLY A 102 -12.48 -7.34 6.27
CA GLY A 102 -12.72 -6.18 7.13
C GLY A 102 -11.52 -5.25 7.29
N ARG A 103 -10.48 -5.37 6.45
CA ARG A 103 -9.35 -4.43 6.48
C ARG A 103 -9.77 -3.07 5.93
N LYS A 104 -9.41 -2.02 6.67
CA LYS A 104 -9.67 -0.64 6.25
C LYS A 104 -8.83 -0.29 5.02
N GLU A 105 -9.37 0.55 4.16
CA GLU A 105 -8.74 0.99 2.91
C GLU A 105 -7.38 1.66 3.16
N ALA A 106 -7.32 2.52 4.17
CA ALA A 106 -6.08 3.13 4.64
C ALA A 106 -5.01 2.06 4.95
N THR A 107 -5.38 0.99 5.65
CA THR A 107 -4.46 -0.11 5.97
C THR A 107 -3.98 -0.85 4.72
N ILE A 108 -4.87 -1.11 3.76
CA ILE A 108 -4.51 -1.76 2.49
C ILE A 108 -3.56 -0.86 1.69
N LYS A 109 -3.87 0.44 1.56
CA LYS A 109 -3.02 1.43 0.89
C LYS A 109 -1.63 1.50 1.52
N ALA A 110 -1.55 1.52 2.85
CA ALA A 110 -0.29 1.51 3.57
C ALA A 110 0.49 0.19 3.38
N ALA A 111 -0.21 -0.95 3.27
CA ALA A 111 0.42 -2.23 3.01
C ALA A 111 1.06 -2.29 1.62
N LEU A 112 0.35 -1.82 0.59
CA LEU A 112 0.89 -1.69 -0.77
C LEU A 112 2.11 -0.76 -0.79
N CYS A 113 2.03 0.39 -0.10
CA CYS A 113 3.13 1.34 0.02
C CYS A 113 4.37 0.74 0.71
N TRP A 114 4.18 -0.01 1.81
CA TRP A 114 5.24 -0.76 2.49
C TRP A 114 5.84 -1.86 1.63
N ALA A 115 5.02 -2.56 0.84
CA ALA A 115 5.51 -3.65 -0.01
C ALA A 115 6.44 -3.13 -1.11
N LEU A 116 6.15 -1.94 -1.65
CA LEU A 116 6.98 -1.24 -2.63
C LEU A 116 8.23 -0.59 -2.00
N ASN A 117 8.19 -0.28 -0.71
CA ASN A 117 9.23 0.50 -0.01
C ASN A 117 9.59 -0.13 1.35
N PRO A 118 10.15 -1.35 1.36
CA PRO A 118 10.33 -2.12 2.58
C PRO A 118 11.38 -1.57 3.56
N ASN A 119 12.28 -0.70 3.11
CA ASN A 119 13.37 -0.12 3.89
C ASN A 119 13.06 1.30 4.40
N ARG A 120 11.95 1.90 3.95
CA ARG A 120 11.48 3.21 4.45
C ARG A 120 11.00 3.13 5.89
N THR A 121 11.04 4.28 6.56
CA THR A 121 10.61 4.39 7.95
C THR A 121 9.09 4.45 8.06
N GLN A 122 8.57 4.05 9.22
CA GLN A 122 7.13 4.14 9.49
C GLN A 122 6.55 5.56 9.33
N PRO A 123 7.17 6.64 9.85
CA PRO A 123 6.68 8.00 9.62
C PRO A 123 6.58 8.36 8.14
N TRP A 124 7.56 7.93 7.33
CA TRP A 124 7.56 8.16 5.89
C TRP A 124 6.36 7.46 5.22
N ILE A 125 6.11 6.19 5.54
CA ILE A 125 4.96 5.44 4.99
C ILE A 125 3.63 6.07 5.44
N CYS A 126 3.52 6.44 6.71
CA CYS A 126 2.33 7.10 7.24
C CYS A 126 2.02 8.41 6.49
N LYS A 127 3.05 9.22 6.22
CA LYS A 127 2.93 10.43 5.41
C LYS A 127 2.51 10.09 3.97
N LYS A 128 3.23 9.20 3.28
CA LYS A 128 3.00 8.86 1.87
C LYS A 128 1.65 8.21 1.61
N ALA A 129 1.23 7.30 2.48
CA ALA A 129 -0.07 6.63 2.36
C ALA A 129 -1.23 7.45 2.95
N ALA A 130 -0.95 8.59 3.62
CA ALA A 130 -1.91 9.39 4.39
C ALA A 130 -2.65 8.55 5.46
N VAL A 131 -1.90 7.79 6.26
CA VAL A 131 -2.44 6.89 7.30
C VAL A 131 -1.91 7.20 8.69
N ARG A 132 -2.72 6.87 9.71
CA ARG A 132 -2.32 7.03 11.11
C ARG A 132 -1.28 5.99 11.53
N PRO A 133 -0.32 6.34 12.41
CA PRO A 133 0.69 5.39 12.92
C PRO A 133 0.11 4.14 13.57
N SER A 134 -1.06 4.21 14.19
CA SER A 134 -1.73 3.06 14.82
C SER A 134 -2.10 1.94 13.86
N GLN A 135 -2.15 2.20 12.55
CA GLN A 135 -2.43 1.20 11.52
C GLN A 135 -1.15 0.60 10.90
N ALA A 136 0.02 1.16 11.21
CA ALA A 136 1.26 0.83 10.53
C ALA A 136 1.71 -0.61 10.79
N THR A 137 1.53 -1.15 12.00
CA THR A 137 1.95 -2.53 12.32
C THR A 137 1.16 -3.56 11.53
N VAL A 138 -0.16 -3.38 11.42
CA VAL A 138 -1.02 -4.27 10.62
C VAL A 138 -0.68 -4.14 9.15
N ALA A 139 -0.53 -2.91 8.65
CA ALA A 139 -0.12 -2.66 7.27
C ALA A 139 1.23 -3.30 6.94
N LYS A 140 2.22 -3.25 7.84
CA LYS A 140 3.53 -3.87 7.68
C LYS A 140 3.44 -5.40 7.62
N GLY A 141 2.58 -6.02 8.44
CA GLY A 141 2.34 -7.47 8.36
C GLY A 141 1.64 -7.88 7.06
N LEU A 142 0.67 -7.09 6.60
CA LEU A 142 0.03 -7.31 5.29
C LEU A 142 1.00 -7.11 4.13
N ALA A 143 1.93 -6.15 4.22
CA ALA A 143 2.94 -5.92 3.20
C ALA A 143 3.92 -7.11 3.07
N LEU A 144 4.32 -7.69 4.21
CA LEU A 144 5.11 -8.92 4.22
C LEU A 144 4.33 -10.09 3.61
N HIS A 145 3.06 -10.25 3.97
CA HIS A 145 2.18 -11.27 3.39
C HIS A 145 2.04 -11.08 1.86
N LEU A 146 1.83 -9.85 1.37
CA LEU A 146 1.78 -9.55 -0.07
C LEU A 146 3.06 -10.01 -0.78
N ARG A 147 4.23 -9.74 -0.18
CA ARG A 147 5.54 -10.12 -0.73
C ARG A 147 5.84 -11.63 -0.67
N MET A 148 5.02 -12.42 0.03
CA MET A 148 5.07 -13.89 0.00
C MET A 148 4.31 -14.48 -1.21
N HIS A 149 3.65 -13.65 -2.02
CA HIS A 149 3.06 -14.06 -3.29
C HIS A 149 3.97 -13.70 -4.45
N PRO A 150 3.91 -14.45 -5.57
CA PRO A 150 4.79 -14.27 -6.72
C PRO A 150 4.35 -13.07 -7.58
N PHE A 151 4.27 -11.89 -6.97
CA PHE A 151 3.97 -10.64 -7.64
C PHE A 151 5.24 -9.86 -7.96
N THR A 152 5.21 -9.10 -9.05
CA THR A 152 6.27 -8.16 -9.41
C THR A 152 6.01 -6.78 -8.80
N ARG A 153 7.05 -5.94 -8.83
CA ARG A 153 6.95 -4.54 -8.44
C ARG A 153 5.93 -3.78 -9.30
N SER A 154 5.93 -4.00 -10.62
CA SER A 154 5.05 -3.29 -11.55
C SER A 154 3.58 -3.63 -11.33
N GLU A 155 3.25 -4.89 -11.02
CA GLU A 155 1.88 -5.31 -10.66
C GLU A 155 1.38 -4.61 -9.40
N VAL A 156 2.23 -4.53 -8.37
CA VAL A 156 1.88 -3.85 -7.12
C VAL A 156 1.78 -2.33 -7.32
N GLN A 157 2.67 -1.72 -8.10
CA GLN A 157 2.64 -0.29 -8.42
C GLN A 157 1.38 0.07 -9.22
N HIS A 158 0.99 -0.78 -10.17
CA HIS A 158 -0.22 -0.62 -10.97
C HIS A 158 -1.46 -0.62 -10.07
N GLU A 159 -1.62 -1.63 -9.22
CA GLU A 159 -2.79 -1.70 -8.33
C GLU A 159 -2.74 -0.63 -7.23
N PHE A 160 -1.56 -0.21 -6.75
CA PHE A 160 -1.44 0.93 -5.84
C PHE A 160 -1.98 2.22 -6.47
N SER A 161 -1.61 2.50 -7.72
CA SER A 161 -2.07 3.66 -8.47
C SER A 161 -3.58 3.57 -8.77
N ALA A 162 -4.05 2.40 -9.20
CA ALA A 162 -5.48 2.16 -9.46
C ALA A 162 -6.33 2.30 -8.19
N TYR A 163 -5.82 1.81 -7.06
CA TYR A 163 -6.51 1.91 -5.77
C TYR A 163 -6.60 3.36 -5.29
N GLN A 164 -5.56 4.17 -5.50
CA GLN A 164 -5.62 5.62 -5.23
C GLN A 164 -6.69 6.30 -6.08
N ASN A 165 -6.73 6.01 -7.39
CA ASN A 165 -7.71 6.60 -8.30
C ASN A 165 -9.15 6.20 -7.95
N TRP A 166 -9.36 4.94 -7.54
CA TRP A 166 -10.67 4.45 -7.12
C TRP A 166 -11.18 5.17 -5.86
N ILE A 167 -10.31 5.40 -4.86
CA ILE A 167 -10.68 6.17 -3.67
C ILE A 167 -11.08 7.60 -4.05
N VAL A 168 -10.28 8.27 -4.87
CA VAL A 168 -10.57 9.65 -5.32
C VAL A 168 -11.90 9.72 -6.08
N GLU A 169 -12.15 8.79 -6.99
CA GLU A 169 -13.40 8.75 -7.77
C GLU A 169 -14.61 8.42 -6.90
N ARG A 170 -14.47 7.52 -5.92
CA ARG A 170 -15.53 7.26 -4.94
C ARG A 170 -15.81 8.49 -4.08
N ASP A 171 -14.78 9.12 -3.54
CA ASP A 171 -14.92 10.31 -2.71
C ASP A 171 -15.52 11.48 -3.51
N ARG A 172 -15.24 11.58 -4.82
CA ARG A 172 -15.91 12.51 -5.74
C ARG A 172 -17.40 12.20 -5.88
N ARG A 173 -17.78 10.93 -6.09
CA ARG A 173 -19.18 10.49 -6.21
C ARG A 173 -19.98 10.67 -4.92
N VAL A 174 -19.37 10.39 -3.77
CA VAL A 174 -19.97 10.62 -2.45
C VAL A 174 -20.00 12.11 -2.12
N GLY A 175 -18.98 12.87 -2.52
CA GLY A 175 -18.90 14.33 -2.37
C GLY A 175 -19.92 15.10 -3.23
N THR A 176 -20.40 14.52 -4.32
CA THR A 176 -21.58 15.02 -5.07
C THR A 176 -22.92 14.74 -4.38
N LEU A 177 -22.97 13.82 -3.41
CA LEU A 177 -24.18 13.48 -2.65
C LEU A 177 -24.24 14.14 -1.27
N VAL A 178 -23.15 14.75 -0.81
CA VAL A 178 -23.15 15.59 0.39
C VAL A 178 -23.03 17.04 -0.08
N PRO A 179 -24.09 17.86 -0.01
CA PRO A 179 -23.94 19.29 -0.21
C PRO A 179 -22.87 19.75 0.78
N ARG A 180 -21.77 20.29 0.27
CA ARG A 180 -20.84 21.09 1.07
C ARG A 180 -21.71 22.02 1.91
N ARG A 181 -21.68 21.84 3.23
CA ARG A 181 -22.21 22.78 4.23
C ARG A 181 -21.39 24.07 4.09
N ASN A 182 -21.64 24.82 3.03
CA ASN A 182 -21.21 26.20 2.91
C ASN A 182 -22.13 26.97 3.87
N GLY A 183 -21.58 27.83 4.73
CA GLY A 183 -22.38 28.61 5.70
C GLY A 183 -23.55 29.39 5.10
N ARG A 184 -23.54 29.60 3.77
CA ARG A 184 -24.61 30.23 2.99
C ARG A 184 -25.91 29.40 2.88
N THR A 185 -25.89 28.08 3.12
CA THR A 185 -27.12 27.27 3.10
C THR A 185 -27.95 27.42 4.37
N LEU A 186 -27.34 27.84 5.49
CA LEU A 186 -28.06 28.16 6.72
C LEU A 186 -28.79 29.50 6.59
N ASP A 187 -28.14 30.52 6.01
CA ASP A 187 -28.78 31.82 5.76
C ASP A 187 -29.95 31.69 4.77
N ALA A 188 -29.82 30.85 3.74
CA ALA A 188 -30.91 30.56 2.81
C ALA A 188 -32.07 29.76 3.45
N ALA A 189 -31.76 28.87 4.40
CA ALA A 189 -32.78 28.12 5.13
C ALA A 189 -33.52 28.98 6.16
N VAL A 190 -32.82 29.91 6.83
CA VAL A 190 -33.44 30.91 7.73
C VAL A 190 -34.34 31.86 6.94
N ALA A 191 -33.88 32.36 5.78
CA ALA A 191 -34.69 33.24 4.93
C ALA A 191 -35.99 32.56 4.43
N LEU A 192 -35.96 31.26 4.12
CA LEU A 192 -37.16 30.51 3.70
C LEU A 192 -38.14 30.25 4.83
N VAL A 193 -37.66 30.04 6.07
CA VAL A 193 -38.52 29.89 7.25
C VAL A 193 -39.17 31.21 7.64
N GLU A 194 -38.46 32.34 7.51
CA GLU A 194 -39.05 33.68 7.73
C GLU A 194 -40.09 34.06 6.67
N LEU A 195 -39.88 33.66 5.41
CA LEU A 195 -40.86 33.88 4.33
C LEU A 195 -42.15 33.07 4.50
N GLN A 196 -42.07 31.85 5.06
CA GLN A 196 -43.24 31.04 5.38
C GLN A 196 -43.99 31.51 6.64
N ARG A 197 -43.33 32.26 7.52
CA ARG A 197 -43.93 32.76 8.76
C ARG A 197 -44.61 34.12 8.60
N ASN A 198 -44.31 34.83 7.52
CA ASN A 198 -44.84 36.15 7.18
C ASN A 198 -45.77 36.15 5.95
N ALA A 199 -46.18 34.97 5.47
CA ALA A 199 -47.24 34.77 4.48
C ALA A 199 -48.48 34.20 5.17
#